data_AF-A0A967JWQ8-F1
#
_entry.id   AF-A0A967JWQ8-F1
#
_cell.length_a   1.000
_cell.length_b   1.000
_cell.length_c   1.000
_cell.angle_alpha   90.00
_cell.angle_beta   90.00
_cell.angle_gamma   90.00
#
_symmetry.space_group_name_H-M   'P 1'
#
loop_
_entity.id
_entity.type
_entity.pdbx_description
1 polymer ?
#
loop_
_entity_poly.entity_id
_entity_poly.type
_entity_poly.pdbx_seq_one_letter_code
_entity_poly.pdbx_strand_id
1 'polypeptide(L)'
;HSDRPPEPYTTLHDFAQAVVWLMDGLGLERSSVYGLLTGSEIAVEVAAGWPERVEKLVLEEVFNWNTPSRRAVHERIHHYFPEQRDGS
;
A
#
# COMPACT_ATOMS: atom_id res chain seq x y z
N HIS A 1 -15.23 6.39 -4.70
CA HIS A 1 -15.12 5.03 -4.15
C HIS A 1 -14.63 4.12 -5.26
N SER A 2 -13.69 3.21 -4.95
CA SER A 2 -13.35 2.07 -5.80
C SER A 2 -14.20 0.87 -5.39
N ASP A 3 -14.42 -0.05 -6.33
CA ASP A 3 -15.02 -1.34 -6.00
C ASP A 3 -14.05 -2.20 -5.16
N ARG A 4 -14.62 -3.13 -4.39
CA ARG A 4 -13.86 -4.10 -3.61
C ARG A 4 -13.47 -5.29 -4.50
N PRO A 5 -12.24 -5.85 -4.38
CA PRO A 5 -11.90 -7.07 -5.07
C PRO A 5 -12.74 -8.27 -4.55
N PRO A 6 -13.03 -9.28 -5.38
CA PRO A 6 -13.78 -10.47 -4.96
C PRO A 6 -13.12 -11.20 -3.79
N GLU A 7 -11.80 -11.29 -3.81
CA GLU A 7 -10.98 -11.78 -2.72
C GLU A 7 -10.22 -10.60 -2.08
N PRO A 8 -10.15 -10.49 -0.75
CA PRO A 8 -9.39 -9.44 -0.09
C PRO A 8 -7.91 -9.48 -0.47
N TYR A 9 -7.31 -8.31 -0.65
CA TYR A 9 -5.86 -8.19 -0.67
C TYR A 9 -5.30 -8.43 0.73
N THR A 10 -4.27 -9.26 0.83
CA THR A 10 -3.71 -9.70 2.12
C THR A 10 -2.28 -9.24 2.31
N THR A 11 -1.63 -8.76 1.26
CA THR A 11 -0.25 -8.27 1.27
C THR A 11 -0.15 -6.86 0.70
N LEU A 12 0.87 -6.10 1.10
CA LEU A 12 1.18 -4.81 0.47
C LEU A 12 1.43 -4.96 -1.04
N HIS A 13 2.00 -6.09 -1.45
CA HIS A 13 2.29 -6.41 -2.85
C HIS A 13 1.02 -6.44 -3.71
N ASP A 14 -0.08 -7.02 -3.19
CA ASP A 14 -1.37 -7.07 -3.89
C ASP A 14 -1.90 -5.65 -4.18
N PHE A 15 -1.79 -4.75 -3.19
CA PHE A 15 -2.17 -3.35 -3.36
C PHE A 15 -1.24 -2.62 -4.34
N ALA A 16 0.08 -2.85 -4.28
CA ALA A 16 1.03 -2.24 -5.19
C ALA A 16 0.82 -2.70 -6.64
N GLN A 17 0.53 -3.97 -6.86
CA GLN A 17 0.19 -4.52 -8.18
C GLN A 17 -1.06 -3.84 -8.76
N ALA A 18 -2.07 -3.54 -7.93
CA ALA A 18 -3.25 -2.82 -8.37
C ALA A 18 -2.93 -1.38 -8.82
N VAL A 19 -1.96 -0.71 -8.17
CA VAL A 19 -1.46 0.61 -8.63
C VAL A 19 -0.80 0.48 -10.00
N VAL A 20 0.00 -0.56 -10.24
CA VAL A 20 0.63 -0.80 -11.54
C VAL A 20 -0.41 -1.08 -12.63
N TRP A 21 -1.45 -1.87 -12.35
CA TRP A 21 -2.55 -2.09 -13.28
C TRP A 21 -3.32 -0.80 -13.60
N LEU A 22 -3.48 0.08 -12.62
CA LEU A 22 -4.04 1.41 -12.85
C LEU A 22 -3.14 2.22 -13.78
N MET A 23 -1.83 2.21 -13.57
CA MET A 23 -0.88 2.88 -14.46
C MET A 23 -0.97 2.34 -15.89
N ASP A 24 -1.03 1.01 -16.05
CA ASP A 24 -1.19 0.37 -17.36
C ASP A 24 -2.51 0.79 -18.03
N GLY A 25 -3.62 0.76 -17.28
CA GLY A 25 -4.94 1.18 -17.78
C GLY A 25 -5.02 2.66 -18.16
N LEU A 26 -4.16 3.50 -17.57
CA LEU A 26 -4.02 4.92 -17.91
C LEU A 26 -2.97 5.18 -19.00
N GLY A 27 -2.22 4.17 -19.45
CA GLY A 27 -1.12 4.33 -20.40
C GLY A 27 0.11 5.04 -19.81
N LEU A 28 0.30 5.00 -18.49
CA LEU A 28 1.43 5.60 -17.79
C LEU A 28 2.59 4.61 -17.71
N GLU A 29 3.59 4.81 -18.56
CA GLU A 29 4.82 4.02 -18.50
C GLU A 29 5.63 4.32 -17.23
N ARG A 30 5.67 5.60 -16.82
CA ARG A 30 6.41 6.05 -15.63
C ARG A 30 5.74 7.27 -15.00
N SER A 31 5.70 7.36 -13.67
CA SER A 31 5.14 8.51 -12.94
C SER A 31 5.85 8.79 -11.61
N SER A 32 5.70 10.00 -11.08
CA SER A 32 6.04 10.29 -9.68
C SER A 32 4.93 9.76 -8.77
N VAL A 33 5.30 9.06 -7.69
CA VAL A 33 4.37 8.44 -6.74
C VAL A 33 4.48 9.15 -5.40
N TYR A 34 3.34 9.61 -4.89
CA TYR A 34 3.21 10.14 -3.54
C TYR A 34 2.34 9.18 -2.71
N GLY A 35 2.77 8.89 -1.48
CA GLY A 35 2.04 8.04 -0.55
C GLY A 35 1.99 8.62 0.86
N LEU A 36 0.81 8.58 1.47
CA LEU A 36 0.51 9.04 2.83
C LEU A 36 -0.02 7.87 3.67
N LEU A 37 0.44 7.73 4.92
CA LEU A 37 -0.02 6.71 5.87
C LEU A 37 0.07 5.30 5.25
N THR A 38 -1.01 4.51 5.20
CA THR A 38 -1.02 3.21 4.51
C THR A 38 -0.59 3.32 3.04
N GLY A 39 -0.94 4.42 2.38
CA GLY A 39 -0.50 4.70 1.01
C GLY A 39 1.02 4.89 0.89
N SER A 40 1.73 5.28 1.95
CA SER A 40 3.19 5.38 1.91
C SER A 40 3.85 4.01 1.85
N GLU A 41 3.32 3.03 2.58
CA GLU A 41 3.80 1.64 2.52
C GLU A 41 3.55 1.04 1.12
N ILE A 42 2.36 1.28 0.54
CA ILE A 42 2.04 0.85 -0.82
C ILE A 42 2.97 1.53 -1.83
N ALA A 43 3.24 2.84 -1.70
CA ALA A 43 4.13 3.56 -2.60
C ALA A 43 5.58 3.04 -2.53
N VAL A 44 6.06 2.67 -1.33
CA VAL A 44 7.36 2.01 -1.14
C VAL A 44 7.37 0.65 -1.84
N GLU A 45 6.31 -0.15 -1.68
CA GLU A 45 6.19 -1.45 -2.33
C GLU A 45 6.16 -1.33 -3.87
N VAL A 46 5.48 -0.33 -4.43
CA VAL A 46 5.51 -0.04 -5.87
C VAL A 46 6.93 0.28 -6.33
N ALA A 47 7.62 1.17 -5.62
CA ALA A 47 8.99 1.55 -5.98
C ALA A 47 9.99 0.40 -5.83
N ALA A 48 9.76 -0.53 -4.90
CA ALA A 48 10.59 -1.70 -4.68
C ALA A 48 10.35 -2.79 -5.74
N GLY A 49 9.10 -3.04 -6.11
CA GLY A 49 8.71 -4.09 -7.07
C GLY A 49 8.81 -3.65 -8.54
N TRP A 50 8.62 -2.37 -8.82
CA TRP A 50 8.56 -1.79 -10.18
C TRP A 50 9.32 -0.46 -10.27
N PRO A 51 10.63 -0.42 -9.93
CA PRO A 51 11.41 0.82 -9.88
C PRO A 51 11.43 1.57 -11.21
N GLU A 52 11.34 0.88 -12.34
CA GLU A 52 11.26 1.46 -13.68
C GLU A 52 10.00 2.30 -13.91
N ARG A 53 8.93 2.00 -13.17
CA ARG A 53 7.64 2.72 -13.23
C ARG A 53 7.64 3.99 -12.38
N VAL A 54 8.63 4.18 -11.50
CA VAL A 54 8.70 5.31 -10.58
C VAL A 54 9.75 6.33 -11.01
N GLU A 55 9.34 7.58 -11.20
CA GLU A 55 10.25 8.71 -11.46
C GLU A 55 10.80 9.28 -10.15
N LYS A 56 9.89 9.59 -9.23
CA LYS A 56 10.19 10.13 -7.89
C LYS A 56 9.25 9.48 -6.89
N LEU A 57 9.78 9.21 -5.71
CA LEU A 57 9.01 8.72 -4.58
C LEU A 57 8.94 9.81 -3.51
N VAL A 58 7.73 10.25 -3.18
CA VAL A 58 7.48 11.23 -2.11
C VAL A 58 6.64 10.55 -1.04
N LEU A 59 7.11 10.58 0.19
CA LEU A 59 6.46 9.87 1.28
C LEU A 59 6.14 10.81 2.44
N GLU A 60 4.97 10.61 3.02
CA GLU A 60 4.51 11.34 4.20
C GLU A 60 3.96 10.34 5.22
N GLU A 61 4.31 10.56 6.50
CA GLU A 61 3.92 9.68 7.62
C GLU A 61 4.26 8.19 7.40
N VAL A 62 5.49 7.92 6.95
CA VAL A 62 5.99 6.56 6.77
C VAL A 62 6.14 5.86 8.12
N PHE A 63 5.63 4.64 8.20
CA PHE A 63 5.81 3.80 9.37
C PHE A 63 6.90 2.77 9.13
N ASN A 64 7.42 2.19 10.20
CA ASN A 64 8.34 1.07 10.08
C ASN A 64 8.13 0.16 11.28
N TRP A 65 7.46 -0.95 11.05
CA TRP A 65 7.13 -1.94 12.09
C TRP A 65 8.08 -3.15 12.08
N ASN A 66 9.26 -3.01 11.45
CA ASN A 66 10.16 -4.12 11.16
C ASN A 66 11.05 -4.55 12.35
N THR A 67 10.77 -4.08 13.56
CA THR A 67 11.42 -4.57 14.78
C THR A 67 10.38 -5.05 15.78
N PRO A 68 10.71 -6.02 16.66
CA PRO A 68 9.77 -6.46 17.70
C PRO A 68 9.25 -5.32 18.58
N SER A 69 10.10 -4.36 18.93
CA SER A 69 9.72 -3.21 19.76
C SER A 69 8.73 -2.27 19.06
N ARG A 70 8.92 -2.00 17.76
CA ARG A 70 8.02 -1.15 16.99
C ARG A 70 6.70 -1.86 16.70
N ARG A 71 6.72 -3.16 16.39
CA ARG A 71 5.51 -3.98 16.23
C ARG A 71 4.67 -3.99 17.51
N ALA A 72 5.30 -4.13 18.67
CA ALA A 72 4.61 -4.07 19.95
C ALA A 72 3.98 -2.69 20.24
N VAL A 73 4.55 -1.59 19.73
CA VAL A 73 3.90 -0.26 19.80
C VAL A 73 2.66 -0.25 18.92
N HIS A 74 2.79 -0.68 17.67
CA HIS A 74 1.69 -0.76 16.72
C HIS A 74 0.50 -1.58 17.25
N GLU A 75 0.76 -2.78 17.78
CA GLU A 75 -0.27 -3.64 18.39
C GLU A 75 -0.96 -3.01 19.61
N ARG A 76 -0.30 -2.12 20.35
CA ARG A 76 -0.91 -1.41 21.49
C ARG A 76 -1.79 -0.24 21.07
N ILE A 77 -1.45 0.45 19.98
CA ILE A 77 -2.12 1.68 19.57
C ILE A 77 -3.23 1.44 18.54
N HIS A 78 -3.24 0.27 17.88
CA HIS A 78 -4.27 -0.12 16.92
C HIS A 78 -5.21 -1.16 17.51
N HIS A 79 -6.51 -0.88 17.43
CA HIS A 79 -7.55 -1.88 17.66
C HIS A 79 -8.00 -2.41 16.29
N TYR A 80 -7.69 -3.66 16.00
CA TYR A 80 -8.11 -4.32 14.77
C TYR A 80 -9.50 -4.90 14.92
N PHE A 81 -10.39 -4.52 14.00
CA PHE A 81 -11.69 -5.18 13.85
C PHE A 81 -11.52 -6.34 12.88
N PRO A 82 -12.07 -7.52 13.19
CA PRO A 82 -12.04 -8.63 12.25
C PRO A 82 -12.83 -8.25 11.00
N GLU A 83 -12.25 -8.55 9.83
CA GLU A 83 -12.90 -8.31 8.55
C GLU A 83 -14.18 -9.15 8.43
N GLN A 84 -15.32 -8.52 8.16
CA GLN A 84 -16.56 -9.24 7.89
C GLN A 84 -16.71 -9.53 6.39
N ARG A 85 -17.38 -10.63 6.06
CA ARG A 85 -17.63 -11.06 4.67
C ARG A 85 -18.42 -10.04 3.84
N ASP A 86 -19.19 -9.19 4.50
CA ASP A 86 -19.97 -8.12 3.85
C ASP A 86 -19.20 -6.79 3.73
N GLY A 87 -17.96 -6.74 4.23
CA GLY A 87 -17.12 -5.54 4.22
C GLY A 87 -17.43 -4.51 5.30
N SER A 88 -18.21 -4.88 6.31
CA SER A 88 -18.35 -4.12 7.55
C SER A 88 -17.30 -4.48 8.62
#